data_AF-A0A327KHC3-F1
#
_entry.id   AF-A0A327KHC3-F1
#
_cell.length_a   1.000
_cell.length_b   1.000
_cell.length_c   1.000
_cell.angle_alpha   90.00
_cell.angle_beta   90.00
_cell.angle_gamma   90.00
#
_symmetry.space_group_name_H-M   'P 1'
#
loop_
_entity.id
_entity.type
_entity.pdbx_description
1 polymer ?
#
loop_
_entity_poly.entity_id
_entity_poly.type
_entity_poly.pdbx_seq_one_letter_code
_entity_poly.pdbx_strand_id
1 'polypeptide(L)' 'MPTQLIVLDGARHEVQRDLVSGLDVFAHARTLIDENAWDDSYRYRVVSGLDSCTEYTGAEVKRRSCGAAGAALR' A
#
# COMPACT_ATOMS: atom_id res chain seq x y z
N MET A 1 12.72 -10.78 0.23
CA MET A 1 11.52 -11.40 0.85
C MET A 1 10.30 -10.74 0.22
N PRO A 2 9.32 -11.50 -0.31
CA PRO A 2 8.12 -10.90 -0.91
C PRO A 2 7.29 -10.19 0.15
N THR A 3 6.69 -9.06 -0.21
CA THR A 3 5.77 -8.29 0.65
C THR A 3 4.36 -8.48 0.12
N GLN A 4 3.38 -8.69 0.99
CA GLN A 4 1.97 -8.75 0.59
C GLN A 4 1.30 -7.42 0.87
N LEU A 5 0.58 -6.90 -0.12
CA LEU A 5 -0.35 -5.80 0.05
C LEU A 5 -1.76 -6.36 0.08
N ILE A 6 -2.50 -6.08 1.13
CA ILE A 6 -3.90 -6.47 1.31
C ILE A 6 -4.72 -5.19 1.42
N VAL A 7 -5.74 -5.06 0.58
CA VAL A 7 -6.68 -3.94 0.62
C VAL A 7 -7.94 -4.40 1.35
N LEU A 8 -8.36 -3.61 2.34
CA LEU A 8 -9.55 -3.85 3.15
C LEU A 8 -10.57 -2.75 2.88
N ASP A 9 -11.85 -3.12 2.78
CA ASP A 9 -12.96 -2.17 2.72
C ASP A 9 -13.26 -1.51 4.09
N GLY A 10 -14.26 -0.62 4.14
CA GLY A 10 -14.69 0.03 5.37
C GLY A 10 -15.21 -0.92 6.46
N ALA A 11 -15.64 -2.13 6.10
CA ALA A 11 -16.04 -3.20 7.03
C ALA A 11 -14.87 -4.11 7.44
N ARG A 12 -13.64 -3.81 6.98
CA ARG A 12 -12.42 -4.61 7.18
C ARG A 12 -12.42 -5.95 6.45
N HIS A 13 -13.25 -6.11 5.43
CA HIS A 13 -13.18 -7.27 4.54
C HIS A 13 -12.07 -7.09 3.53
N GLU A 14 -11.32 -8.16 3.29
CA GLU A 14 -10.34 -8.20 2.22
C GLU A 14 -11.04 -8.16 0.86
N VAL A 15 -10.70 -7.15 0.06
CA VAL A 15 -11.22 -6.97 -1.30
C VAL A 15 -10.18 -7.24 -2.37
N GLN A 16 -8.88 -7.12 -2.03
CA GLN A 16 -7.78 -7.39 -2.94
C GLN A 16 -6.52 -7.80 -2.17
N ARG A 17 -5.72 -8.70 -2.76
CA ARG A 17 -4.43 -9.11 -2.25
C ARG A 17 -3.43 -9.27 -3.38
N ASP A 18 -2.34 -8.53 -3.29
CA ASP A 18 -1.25 -8.55 -4.26
C ASP A 18 0.05 -9.01 -3.60
N LEU A 19 0.78 -9.89 -4.28
CA LEU A 19 2.14 -10.25 -3.93
C LEU A 19 3.10 -9.30 -4.62
N VAL A 20 3.70 -8.39 -3.87
CA VAL A 20 4.62 -7.38 -4.38
C VAL A 20 6.05 -7.91 -4.26
N SER A 21 6.66 -8.22 -5.40
CA SER A 21 8.06 -8.62 -5.52
C SER A 21 8.89 -7.47 -6.09
N GLY A 22 9.90 -7.00 -5.35
CA GLY A 22 10.65 -5.80 -5.72
C GLY A 22 9.91 -4.52 -5.31
N LEU A 23 9.94 -3.48 -6.17
CA LEU A 23 9.37 -2.12 -6.09
C LEU A 23 8.56 -1.75 -4.83
N ASP A 24 8.83 -0.55 -4.32
CA ASP A 24 8.18 0.07 -3.16
C ASP A 24 6.67 -0.26 -3.08
N VAL A 25 6.28 -1.05 -2.07
CA VAL A 25 4.88 -1.45 -1.82
C VAL A 25 3.94 -0.26 -1.71
N PHE A 26 4.44 0.91 -1.29
CA PHE A 26 3.65 2.15 -1.25
C PHE A 26 3.42 2.75 -2.63
N ALA A 27 4.34 2.56 -3.58
CA ALA A 27 4.12 2.95 -4.97
C ALA A 27 3.05 2.07 -5.62
N HIS A 28 3.11 0.75 -5.42
CA HIS A 28 2.09 -0.18 -5.90
C HIS A 28 0.71 0.13 -5.31
N ALA A 29 0.64 0.32 -3.98
CA ALA A 29 -0.60 0.69 -3.30
C ALA A 29 -1.17 2.03 -3.79
N ARG A 30 -0.34 3.01 -4.14
CA ARG A 30 -0.79 4.28 -4.71
C ARG A 30 -1.41 4.11 -6.09
N THR A 31 -0.81 3.32 -6.97
CA THR A 31 -1.39 3.03 -8.29
C THR A 31 -2.80 2.45 -8.13
N LEU A 32 -3.00 1.51 -7.20
CA LEU A 32 -4.33 0.94 -6.95
C LEU A 32 -5.35 1.98 -6.47
N ILE A 33 -4.95 2.92 -5.60
CA ILE A 33 -5.82 4.03 -5.16
C ILE A 33 -6.24 4.89 -6.36
N ASP A 34 -5.26 5.27 -7.19
CA ASP A 34 -5.47 6.17 -8.32
C ASP A 34 -6.31 5.50 -9.43
N GLU A 35 -6.19 4.17 -9.61
CA GLU A 35 -6.96 3.40 -10.60
C GLU A 35 -8.39 3.06 -10.17
N ASN A 36 -8.61 2.75 -8.88
CA ASN A 36 -9.91 2.23 -8.41
C ASN A 36 -10.81 3.31 -7.77
N ALA A 37 -10.32 4.55 -7.62
CA ALA A 37 -11.05 5.65 -6.98
C ALA A 37 -11.61 5.29 -5.58
N TRP A 38 -10.86 4.46 -4.83
CA TRP A 38 -11.23 4.05 -3.47
C TRP A 38 -11.28 5.26 -2.53
N ASP A 39 -12.32 5.30 -1.69
CA ASP A 39 -12.51 6.36 -0.70
C ASP A 39 -11.66 6.15 0.57
N ASP A 40 -11.72 7.09 1.50
CA ASP A 40 -10.92 7.07 2.74
C ASP A 40 -11.34 5.99 3.76
N SER A 41 -12.41 5.23 3.49
CA SER A 41 -12.81 4.11 4.34
C SER A 41 -11.91 2.88 4.16
N TYR A 42 -11.22 2.79 3.01
CA TYR A 42 -10.33 1.68 2.69
C TYR A 42 -9.03 1.73 3.50
N ARG A 43 -8.48 0.53 3.77
CA ARG A 43 -7.23 0.35 4.53
C ARG A 43 -6.26 -0.53 3.76
N TYR A 44 -4.99 -0.15 3.78
CA TYR A 44 -3.91 -0.81 3.06
C TYR A 44 -3.02 -1.50 4.08
N ARG A 45 -3.11 -2.82 4.15
CA ARG A 45 -2.33 -3.66 5.05
C ARG A 45 -1.11 -4.18 4.31
N VAL A 46 0.07 -3.83 4.81
CA VAL A 46 1.35 -4.33 4.31
C VAL A 46 1.83 -5.42 5.27
N VAL A 47 2.10 -6.60 4.72
CA VAL A 47 2.66 -7.75 5.45
C VAL A 47 4.04 -8.03 4.89
N SER A 48 5.08 -7.82 5.72
CA SER A 48 6.48 -8.12 5.34
C SER A 48 7.08 -9.18 6.25
N GLY A 49 7.67 -10.21 5.64
CA GLY A 49 8.22 -11.34 6.41
C GLY A 49 7.14 -12.18 7.09
N LEU A 50 7.49 -12.83 8.20
CA LEU A 50 6.61 -13.78 8.89
C LEU A 50 5.68 -13.13 9.94
N ASP A 51 6.04 -11.96 10.50
CA ASP A 51 5.40 -11.48 11.74
C ASP A 51 5.01 -10.00 11.76
N SER A 52 5.38 -9.21 10.75
CA SER A 52 5.07 -7.77 10.73
C SER A 52 3.91 -7.45 9.80
N CYS A 53 2.83 -6.94 10.39
CA CYS A 53 1.65 -6.44 9.70
C CYS A 53 1.46 -4.98 10.11
N THR A 54 1.33 -4.07 9.16
CA THR A 54 1.05 -2.65 9.42
C THR A 54 -0.01 -2.15 8.46
N GLU A 55 -0.98 -1.40 8.99
CA GLU A 55 -2.08 -0.83 8.22
C GLU A 55 -1.87 0.67 7.99
N TYR A 56 -2.30 1.13 6.81
CA TYR A 56 -2.19 2.51 6.37
C TYR A 56 -3.51 3.00 5.79
N THR A 57 -3.79 4.28 5.96
CA THR A 57 -4.81 5.02 5.18
C THR A 57 -4.31 5.30 3.77
N GLY A 58 -5.22 5.61 2.84
CA GLY A 58 -4.85 6.08 1.51
C GLY A 58 -3.97 7.34 1.53
N ALA A 59 -4.21 8.25 2.47
CA ALA A 59 -3.39 9.44 2.68
C ALA A 59 -1.95 9.10 3.13
N GLU A 60 -1.77 8.14 4.03
CA GLU A 60 -0.45 7.68 4.47
C GLU A 60 0.31 6.96 3.37
N VAL A 61 -0.38 6.14 2.56
CA VAL A 61 0.20 5.50 1.37
C VAL A 61 0.71 6.56 0.39
N LYS A 62 -0.12 7.55 0.04
CA LYS A 62 0.28 8.66 -0.85
C LYS A 62 1.49 9.41 -0.31
N ARG A 63 1.49 9.77 0.99
CA ARG A 63 2.60 10.46 1.64
C ARG A 63 3.91 9.65 1.56
N ARG A 64 3.86 8.35 1.83
CA ARG A 64 5.04 7.47 1.83
C ARG A 64 5.57 7.20 0.42
N SER A 65 4.67 7.06 -0.56
CA SER A 65 5.05 6.90 -1.97
C SER A 65 5.84 8.11 -2.52
N CYS A 66 5.61 9.32 -2.01
CA CYS A 66 6.32 10.52 -2.44
C CYS A 66 7.76 10.60 -1.90
N GLY A 67 8.10 9.84 -0.84
CA GLY A 67 9.45 9.83 -0.27
C GLY A 67 10.49 9.10 -1.12
N ALA A 68 10.06 8.18 -2.00
CA ALA A 68 10.97 7.40 -2.86
C ALA A 68 11.40 8.15 -4.14
N ALA A 69 10.61 9.12 -4.62
CA ALA A 69 10.92 9.87 -5.85
C ALA A 69 11.76 11.14 -5.62
N GLY A 70 12.01 11.54 -4.37
CA GLY A 70 12.80 12.73 -4.02
C GLY A 70 14.30 12.50 -3.79
N ALA A 71 14.77 11.25 -3.81
CA ALA A 71 16.17 10.91 -3.53
C ALA A 71 17.08 10.83 -4.78
N ALA A 72 16.55 11.11 -5.97
CA ALA A 72 17.29 11.01 -7.25
C ALA A 72 17.65 12.38 -7.88
N LEU A 73 17.56 13.47 -7.13
CA LEU A 73 18.00 14.81 -7.55
C LEU A 73 19.00 15.37 -6.52
N ARG A 74 20.23 14.86 -6.57
CA ARG A 74 21.43 15.58 -6.11
C ARG A 74 22.49 15.45 -7.20
#